data_AF-U2BFE9-F1
#
_entry.id   AF-U2BFE9-F1
#
_cell.length_a   1.000
_cell.length_b   1.000
_cell.length_c   1.000
_cell.angle_alpha   90.00
_cell.angle_beta   90.00
_cell.angle_gamma   90.00
#
_symmetry.space_group_name_H-M   'P 1'
#
loop_
_entity.id
_entity.type
_entity.pdbx_description
1 polymer ?
#
loop_
_entity_poly.entity_id
_entity_poly.type
_entity_poly.pdbx_seq_one_letter_code
_entity_poly.pdbx_strand_id
1 'polypeptide(L)'
;MNDSVFVGELSWKEYEALVADGQRVLFLPVGALEQHGHHLCMDVDVLLPTAVSQRVAQRIGGLVLPALPYGYKSQQKSGGGNHFPGTTSLDGATLSHTVLDIIRELGRHGVRHLVLMNGHYENAMFLVEGIDLGLRELRYAGIDDFRVVLLSYWDFVKDPQVIAQLYPDGFLGWDIEHGGVFETSLMLALYPQRVDMSRVVDHPPATFPPYDLYPIDPSRTPAPGTLSSARGASREKGELILEVCVEGIAKAVGEAFENVP
;
A
#
# COMPACT_ATOMS: atom_id res chain seq x y z
N MET A 1 -27.13 3.70 12.58
CA MET A 1 -26.52 3.26 11.32
C MET A 1 -25.04 3.10 11.60
N ASN A 2 -24.40 2.07 11.06
CA ASN A 2 -22.98 1.85 11.30
C ASN A 2 -22.22 2.91 10.48
N ASP A 3 -21.54 3.87 11.13
CA ASP A 3 -20.75 4.92 10.45
C ASP A 3 -19.40 4.38 9.95
N SER A 4 -19.28 3.05 9.80
CA SER A 4 -18.07 2.42 9.32
C SER A 4 -17.87 2.69 7.83
N VAL A 5 -16.62 2.95 7.46
CA VAL A 5 -16.19 3.01 6.06
C VAL A 5 -15.82 1.63 5.52
N PHE A 6 -15.72 0.60 6.36
CA PHE A 6 -15.31 -0.74 5.92
C PHE A 6 -16.49 -1.54 5.39
N VAL A 7 -16.41 -1.98 4.13
CA VAL A 7 -17.47 -2.77 3.47
C VAL A 7 -17.80 -4.03 4.25
N GLY A 8 -16.81 -4.70 4.85
CA GLY A 8 -17.01 -5.91 5.65
C GLY A 8 -17.77 -5.72 6.96
N GLU A 9 -17.93 -4.47 7.42
CA GLU A 9 -18.69 -4.11 8.62
C GLU A 9 -20.12 -3.63 8.31
N LEU A 10 -20.47 -3.51 7.03
CA LEU A 10 -21.79 -3.14 6.56
C LEU A 10 -22.64 -4.39 6.28
N SER A 11 -23.95 -4.26 6.46
CA SER A 11 -24.89 -5.19 5.84
C SER A 11 -24.91 -5.00 4.32
N TRP A 12 -25.26 -6.05 3.56
CA TRP A 12 -25.34 -5.96 2.11
C TRP A 12 -26.36 -4.93 1.61
N LYS A 13 -27.40 -4.62 2.42
CA LYS A 13 -28.39 -3.57 2.11
C LYS A 13 -27.82 -2.16 2.26
N GLU A 14 -26.98 -1.94 3.28
CA GLU A 14 -26.26 -0.67 3.45
C GLU A 14 -25.28 -0.48 2.29
N TYR A 15 -24.50 -1.52 1.94
CA TYR A 15 -23.60 -1.48 0.79
C TYR A 15 -24.34 -1.19 -0.52
N GLU A 16 -25.41 -1.92 -0.83
CA GLU A 16 -26.23 -1.71 -2.03
C GLU A 16 -26.72 -0.27 -2.13
N ALA A 17 -27.25 0.30 -1.04
CA ALA A 17 -27.72 1.68 -1.02
C ALA A 17 -26.59 2.69 -1.26
N LEU A 18 -25.38 2.43 -0.76
CA LEU A 18 -24.24 3.35 -0.88
C LEU A 18 -23.59 3.36 -2.27
N VAL A 19 -23.74 2.27 -3.05
CA VAL A 19 -23.14 2.15 -4.40
C VAL A 19 -24.16 2.31 -5.54
N ALA A 20 -25.46 2.43 -5.23
CA ALA A 20 -26.54 2.43 -6.21
C ALA A 20 -26.45 3.53 -7.29
N ASP A 21 -25.81 4.66 -6.99
CA ASP A 21 -25.65 5.78 -7.93
C ASP A 21 -24.37 5.70 -8.78
N GLY A 22 -23.52 4.67 -8.55
CA GLY A 22 -22.24 4.49 -9.24
C GLY A 22 -21.16 5.50 -8.87
N GLN A 23 -21.43 6.48 -8.02
CA GLN A 23 -20.49 7.56 -7.69
C GLN A 23 -19.53 7.19 -6.55
N ARG A 24 -19.91 6.20 -5.73
CA ARG A 24 -19.12 5.80 -4.57
C ARG A 24 -17.71 5.34 -4.95
N VAL A 25 -16.71 5.97 -4.35
CA VAL A 25 -15.32 5.55 -4.44
C VAL A 25 -15.05 4.41 -3.47
N LEU A 26 -14.52 3.30 -3.99
CA LEU A 26 -14.03 2.18 -3.19
C LEU A 26 -12.51 2.18 -3.14
N PHE A 27 -11.94 1.87 -1.98
CA PHE A 27 -10.52 1.68 -1.76
C PHE A 27 -10.22 0.20 -1.53
N LEU A 28 -9.27 -0.35 -2.26
CA LEU A 28 -8.71 -1.69 -2.02
C LEU A 28 -7.27 -1.54 -1.53
N PRO A 29 -7.01 -1.71 -0.21
CA PRO A 29 -5.64 -1.82 0.29
C PRO A 29 -5.01 -3.12 -0.21
N VAL A 30 -3.79 -3.03 -0.74
CA VAL A 30 -3.04 -4.20 -1.22
C VAL A 30 -1.68 -4.21 -0.54
N GLY A 31 -1.47 -5.18 0.35
CA GLY A 31 -0.22 -5.31 1.11
C GLY A 31 0.55 -6.59 0.79
N ALA A 32 1.27 -7.06 1.80
CA ALA A 32 1.95 -8.35 1.87
C ALA A 32 2.12 -8.80 3.33
N LEU A 33 2.49 -10.07 3.48
CA LEU A 33 3.05 -10.61 4.71
C LEU A 33 4.55 -10.76 4.48
N GLU A 34 5.36 -9.87 5.07
CA GLU A 34 6.78 -9.73 4.77
C GLU A 34 7.60 -9.37 6.03
N GLN A 35 8.80 -9.93 6.14
CA GLN A 35 9.78 -9.51 7.16
C GLN A 35 10.02 -7.98 7.11
N HIS A 36 10.08 -7.33 8.27
CA HIS A 36 10.33 -5.89 8.38
C HIS A 36 11.41 -5.59 9.44
N GLY A 37 12.48 -6.38 9.42
CA GLY A 37 13.53 -6.24 10.43
C GLY A 37 13.22 -6.92 11.76
N HIS A 38 14.11 -6.69 12.72
CA HIS A 38 13.98 -7.24 14.08
C HIS A 38 12.98 -6.49 14.97
N HIS A 39 12.57 -5.28 14.56
CA HIS A 39 11.81 -4.34 15.38
C HIS A 39 10.33 -4.20 15.00
N LEU A 40 9.90 -4.66 13.82
CA LEU A 40 8.51 -4.57 13.35
C LEU A 40 7.83 -5.95 13.24
N CYS A 41 6.50 -5.92 13.22
CA CYS A 41 5.68 -7.06 12.80
C CYS A 41 5.71 -7.24 11.27
N MET A 42 5.15 -8.34 10.76
CA MET A 42 5.25 -8.71 9.35
C MET A 42 4.07 -8.26 8.47
N ASP A 43 3.05 -7.62 9.04
CA ASP A 43 1.83 -7.19 8.32
C ASP A 43 1.78 -5.67 8.10
N VAL A 44 2.93 -4.99 8.17
CA VAL A 44 3.09 -3.53 7.98
C VAL A 44 2.42 -3.09 6.68
N ASP A 45 2.71 -3.76 5.58
CA ASP A 45 2.18 -3.47 4.24
C ASP A 45 0.67 -3.61 4.12
N VAL A 46 0.02 -4.32 5.06
CA VAL A 46 -1.43 -4.41 5.12
C VAL A 46 -1.98 -3.28 6.00
N LEU A 47 -1.37 -3.08 7.17
CA LEU A 47 -1.81 -2.11 8.16
C LEU A 47 -1.74 -0.67 7.63
N LEU A 48 -0.62 -0.29 7.03
CA LEU A 48 -0.36 1.09 6.61
C LEU A 48 -1.30 1.58 5.50
N PRO A 49 -1.42 0.92 4.32
CA PRO A 49 -2.37 1.36 3.30
C PRO A 49 -3.83 1.24 3.76
N THR A 50 -4.16 0.30 4.67
CA THR A 50 -5.51 0.20 5.24
C THR A 50 -5.82 1.41 6.12
N ALA A 51 -4.89 1.81 6.99
CA ALA A 51 -5.05 2.96 7.87
C ALA A 51 -5.15 4.29 7.10
N VAL A 52 -4.38 4.43 6.01
CA VAL A 52 -4.46 5.57 5.08
C VAL A 52 -5.80 5.55 4.34
N SER A 53 -6.19 4.41 3.75
CA SER A 53 -7.47 4.26 3.04
C SER A 53 -8.67 4.58 3.92
N GLN A 54 -8.66 4.12 5.17
CA GLN A 54 -9.71 4.42 6.15
C GLN A 54 -9.87 5.93 6.34
N ARG A 55 -8.77 6.65 6.58
CA ARG A 55 -8.79 8.10 6.83
C ARG A 55 -9.19 8.90 5.60
N VAL A 56 -8.74 8.49 4.42
CA VAL A 56 -9.16 9.12 3.16
C VAL A 56 -10.64 8.88 2.92
N ALA A 57 -11.12 7.63 3.05
CA ALA A 57 -12.52 7.26 2.89
C ALA A 57 -13.43 8.04 3.84
N GLN A 58 -13.04 8.21 5.10
CA GLN A 58 -13.77 9.04 6.07
C GLN A 58 -13.88 10.51 5.63
N ARG A 59 -12.83 11.08 5.01
CA ARG A 59 -12.84 12.47 4.55
C ARG A 59 -13.70 12.69 3.30
N ILE A 60 -13.66 11.76 2.35
CA ILE A 60 -14.33 11.93 1.04
C ILE A 60 -15.67 11.18 0.94
N GLY A 61 -16.10 10.48 2.00
CA GLY A 61 -17.28 9.61 1.95
C GLY A 61 -17.08 8.34 1.12
N GLY A 62 -15.86 7.81 1.03
CA GLY A 62 -15.56 6.54 0.35
C GLY A 62 -15.85 5.30 1.20
N LEU A 63 -15.60 4.12 0.63
CA LEU A 63 -15.65 2.83 1.33
C LEU A 63 -14.34 2.06 1.16
N VAL A 64 -13.98 1.23 2.13
CA VAL A 64 -12.75 0.43 2.13
C VAL A 64 -13.11 -1.05 2.09
N LEU A 65 -12.61 -1.73 1.07
CA LEU A 65 -12.73 -3.18 0.90
C LEU A 65 -11.79 -3.92 1.87
N PRO A 66 -12.05 -5.21 2.17
CA PRO A 66 -11.06 -6.04 2.85
C PRO A 66 -9.71 -6.00 2.13
N ALA A 67 -8.65 -5.73 2.88
CA ALA A 67 -7.30 -5.64 2.34
C ALA A 67 -6.81 -6.99 1.79
N LEU A 68 -5.98 -6.97 0.75
CA LEU A 68 -5.26 -8.16 0.30
C LEU A 68 -4.04 -8.40 1.20
N PRO A 69 -3.99 -9.49 1.99
CA PRO A 69 -2.97 -9.67 3.02
C PRO A 69 -1.68 -10.32 2.49
N TYR A 70 -1.67 -10.80 1.25
CA TYR A 70 -0.52 -11.44 0.63
C TYR A 70 -0.24 -10.77 -0.72
N GLY A 71 1.01 -10.35 -0.92
CA GLY A 71 1.48 -9.65 -2.12
C GLY A 71 2.43 -10.51 -2.95
N TYR A 72 3.06 -9.89 -3.95
CA TYR A 72 4.08 -10.54 -4.78
C TYR A 72 5.36 -10.85 -3.98
N LYS A 73 6.21 -11.68 -4.59
CA LYS A 73 7.50 -12.10 -4.04
C LYS A 73 8.37 -10.89 -3.75
N SER A 74 8.85 -10.82 -2.51
CA SER A 74 9.83 -9.84 -2.06
C SER A 74 11.08 -9.87 -2.94
N GLN A 75 11.51 -8.71 -3.40
CA GLN A 75 12.68 -8.53 -4.24
C GLN A 75 13.84 -7.98 -3.40
N GLN A 76 15.06 -8.43 -3.66
CA GLN A 76 16.22 -8.14 -2.80
C GLN A 76 16.47 -6.63 -2.60
N LYS A 77 16.21 -5.83 -3.64
CA LYS A 77 16.47 -4.38 -3.64
C LYS A 77 15.34 -3.52 -3.08
N SER A 78 14.19 -4.11 -2.72
CA SER A 78 13.01 -3.36 -2.27
C SER A 78 12.35 -3.93 -1.02
N GLY A 79 12.42 -5.24 -0.76
CA GLY A 79 11.88 -5.89 0.44
C GLY A 79 12.87 -6.80 1.18
N GLY A 80 14.14 -6.81 0.74
CA GLY A 80 15.19 -7.68 1.30
C GLY A 80 15.17 -9.12 0.76
N GLY A 81 14.14 -9.52 0.01
CA GLY A 81 14.10 -10.72 -0.81
C GLY A 81 13.31 -11.89 -0.19
N ASN A 82 12.70 -12.70 -1.06
CA ASN A 82 11.77 -13.78 -0.68
C ASN A 82 12.41 -15.00 0.03
N HIS A 83 13.68 -14.93 0.41
CA HIS A 83 14.40 -16.00 1.11
C HIS A 83 14.28 -15.89 2.64
N PHE A 84 13.76 -14.76 3.15
CA PHE A 84 13.53 -14.57 4.58
C PHE A 84 12.36 -15.42 5.09
N PRO A 85 12.47 -16.04 6.29
CA PRO A 85 11.35 -16.71 6.93
C PRO A 85 10.19 -15.76 7.25
N GLY A 86 8.97 -16.30 7.29
CA GLY A 86 7.76 -15.55 7.61
C GLY A 86 7.14 -14.86 6.39
N THR A 87 7.97 -14.26 5.52
CA THR A 87 7.52 -13.70 4.25
C THR A 87 6.78 -14.76 3.44
N THR A 88 5.51 -14.48 3.11
CA THR A 88 4.62 -15.40 2.41
C THR A 88 4.02 -14.69 1.21
N SER A 89 4.50 -15.03 0.03
CA SER A 89 4.19 -14.31 -1.20
C SER A 89 3.45 -15.16 -2.22
N LEU A 90 2.64 -14.47 -3.01
CA LEU A 90 1.90 -15.03 -4.13
C LEU A 90 2.77 -15.07 -5.39
N ASP A 91 2.45 -16.02 -6.27
CA ASP A 91 2.86 -15.93 -7.67
C ASP A 91 2.15 -14.76 -8.36
N GLY A 92 2.81 -14.16 -9.35
CA GLY A 92 2.30 -12.97 -10.06
C GLY A 92 0.90 -13.18 -10.64
N ALA A 93 0.66 -14.32 -11.29
CA ALA A 93 -0.66 -14.66 -11.84
C ALA A 93 -1.75 -14.73 -10.76
N THR A 94 -1.42 -15.16 -9.54
CA THR A 94 -2.39 -15.24 -8.45
C THR A 94 -2.80 -13.85 -8.00
N LEU A 95 -1.84 -12.94 -7.82
CA LEU A 95 -2.14 -11.55 -7.46
C LEU A 95 -2.92 -10.83 -8.57
N SER A 96 -2.49 -10.95 -9.82
CA SER A 96 -3.18 -10.33 -10.97
C SER A 96 -4.61 -10.85 -11.13
N HIS A 97 -4.84 -12.17 -11.02
CA HIS A 97 -6.19 -12.72 -11.10
C HIS A 97 -7.05 -12.37 -9.89
N THR A 98 -6.48 -12.23 -8.69
CA THR A 98 -7.23 -11.75 -7.52
C THR A 98 -7.78 -10.35 -7.75
N VAL A 99 -6.96 -9.44 -8.31
CA VAL A 99 -7.39 -8.08 -8.64
C VAL A 99 -8.44 -8.06 -9.76
N LEU A 100 -8.23 -8.85 -10.82
CA LEU A 100 -9.20 -9.05 -11.91
C LEU A 100 -10.57 -9.47 -11.37
N ASP A 101 -10.61 -10.48 -10.49
CA ASP A 101 -11.85 -11.02 -9.92
C ASP A 101 -12.58 -9.97 -9.11
N ILE A 102 -11.86 -9.20 -8.30
CA ILE A 102 -12.44 -8.11 -7.51
C ILE A 102 -13.02 -7.03 -8.43
N ILE A 103 -12.28 -6.58 -9.45
CA ILE A 103 -12.77 -5.55 -10.39
C ILE A 103 -14.05 -6.00 -11.09
N ARG A 104 -14.13 -7.27 -11.53
CA ARG A 104 -15.35 -7.83 -12.12
C ARG A 104 -16.54 -7.77 -11.18
N GLU A 105 -16.36 -8.23 -9.94
CA GLU A 105 -17.43 -8.27 -8.96
C GLU A 105 -17.90 -6.86 -8.58
N LEU A 106 -16.98 -5.90 -8.48
CA LEU A 106 -17.33 -4.49 -8.26
C LEU A 106 -18.10 -3.91 -9.46
N GLY A 107 -17.68 -4.22 -10.69
CA GLY A 107 -18.43 -3.85 -11.90
C GLY A 107 -19.85 -4.41 -11.90
N ARG A 108 -20.03 -5.67 -11.47
CA ARG A 108 -21.33 -6.33 -11.27
C ARG A 108 -22.18 -5.65 -10.20
N HIS A 109 -21.57 -5.11 -9.14
CA HIS A 109 -22.27 -4.36 -8.08
C HIS A 109 -22.72 -2.96 -8.50
N GLY A 110 -22.30 -2.47 -9.67
CA GLY A 110 -22.59 -1.10 -10.12
C GLY A 110 -21.54 -0.07 -9.70
N VAL A 111 -20.44 -0.49 -9.08
CA VAL A 111 -19.31 0.40 -8.76
C VAL A 111 -18.63 0.84 -10.04
N ARG A 112 -18.17 2.10 -10.10
CA ARG A 112 -17.40 2.66 -11.22
C ARG A 112 -16.09 3.33 -10.82
N HIS A 113 -15.86 3.57 -9.53
CA HIS A 113 -14.66 4.26 -9.04
C HIS A 113 -13.93 3.39 -8.04
N LEU A 114 -12.72 2.96 -8.39
CA LEU A 114 -11.87 2.13 -7.56
C LEU A 114 -10.48 2.75 -7.38
N VAL A 115 -9.99 2.79 -6.15
CA VAL A 115 -8.61 3.12 -5.80
C VAL A 115 -7.92 1.86 -5.32
N LEU A 116 -6.84 1.43 -5.99
CA LEU A 116 -5.92 0.45 -5.42
C LEU A 116 -4.83 1.21 -4.66
N MET A 117 -4.81 1.01 -3.34
CA MET A 117 -3.84 1.59 -2.43
C MET A 117 -2.73 0.57 -2.17
N ASN A 118 -1.65 0.67 -2.93
CA ASN A 118 -0.52 -0.24 -2.80
C ASN A 118 0.33 0.09 -1.57
N GLY A 119 0.57 -0.93 -0.75
CA GLY A 119 1.43 -0.87 0.44
C GLY A 119 2.72 -1.66 0.32
N HIS A 120 2.91 -2.44 -0.74
CA HIS A 120 4.09 -3.28 -0.95
C HIS A 120 4.68 -3.02 -2.34
N TYR A 121 5.95 -2.63 -2.42
CA TYR A 121 6.55 -2.08 -3.64
C TYR A 121 6.41 -3.04 -4.85
N GLU A 122 6.64 -4.32 -4.61
CA GLU A 122 6.68 -5.39 -5.59
C GLU A 122 5.33 -5.72 -6.24
N ASN A 123 4.22 -5.27 -5.68
CA ASN A 123 2.88 -5.54 -6.21
C ASN A 123 2.62 -4.79 -7.52
N ALA A 124 3.24 -3.63 -7.74
CA ALA A 124 2.80 -2.61 -8.71
C ALA A 124 2.45 -3.18 -10.09
N MET A 125 3.35 -3.96 -10.70
CA MET A 125 3.14 -4.47 -12.06
C MET A 125 2.04 -5.54 -12.16
N PHE A 126 1.82 -6.30 -11.09
CA PHE A 126 0.77 -7.32 -11.06
C PHE A 126 -0.61 -6.71 -10.81
N LEU A 127 -0.66 -5.59 -10.08
CA LEU A 127 -1.86 -4.77 -9.96
C LEU A 127 -2.22 -4.14 -11.30
N VAL A 128 -1.24 -3.60 -12.04
CA VAL A 128 -1.43 -3.07 -13.40
C VAL A 128 -2.03 -4.14 -14.32
N GLU A 129 -1.46 -5.36 -14.34
CA GLU A 129 -1.98 -6.46 -15.15
C GLU A 129 -3.42 -6.82 -14.74
N GLY A 130 -3.70 -6.98 -13.44
CA GLY A 130 -5.05 -7.27 -12.96
C GLY A 130 -6.09 -6.20 -13.33
N ILE A 131 -5.68 -4.93 -13.30
CA ILE A 131 -6.49 -3.80 -13.77
C ILE A 131 -6.78 -3.92 -15.27
N ASP A 132 -5.76 -4.12 -16.11
CA ASP A 132 -5.96 -4.19 -17.56
C ASP A 132 -6.89 -5.36 -17.95
N LEU A 133 -6.65 -6.55 -17.36
CA LEU A 133 -7.50 -7.72 -17.56
C LEU A 133 -8.95 -7.43 -17.13
N GLY A 134 -9.15 -6.82 -15.96
CA GLY A 134 -10.48 -6.50 -15.44
C GLY A 134 -11.22 -5.49 -16.30
N LEU A 135 -10.56 -4.38 -16.66
CA LEU A 135 -11.13 -3.38 -17.56
C LEU A 135 -11.42 -3.95 -18.95
N ARG A 136 -10.58 -4.88 -19.45
CA ARG A 136 -10.83 -5.57 -20.72
C ARG A 136 -12.09 -6.42 -20.66
N GLU A 137 -12.30 -7.19 -19.60
CA GLU A 137 -13.49 -8.02 -19.44
C GLU A 137 -14.76 -7.18 -19.23
N LEU A 138 -14.67 -6.09 -18.47
CA LEU A 138 -15.77 -5.12 -18.32
C LEU A 138 -16.16 -4.51 -19.68
N ARG A 139 -15.19 -4.13 -20.52
CA ARG A 139 -15.46 -3.66 -21.89
C ARG A 139 -16.17 -4.70 -22.75
N TYR A 140 -15.80 -5.98 -22.65
CA TYR A 140 -16.52 -7.06 -23.35
C TYR A 140 -17.96 -7.23 -22.87
N ALA A 141 -18.24 -6.87 -21.61
CA ALA A 141 -19.58 -6.83 -21.04
C ALA A 141 -20.34 -5.51 -21.28
N GLY A 142 -19.76 -4.55 -22.02
CA GLY A 142 -20.37 -3.25 -22.32
C GLY A 142 -20.28 -2.22 -21.19
N ILE A 143 -19.34 -2.39 -20.25
CA ILE A 143 -19.05 -1.43 -19.18
C ILE A 143 -17.74 -0.72 -19.55
N ASP A 144 -17.83 0.56 -19.92
CA ASP A 144 -16.72 1.41 -20.36
C ASP A 144 -16.47 2.62 -19.44
N ASP A 145 -17.29 2.78 -18.41
CA ASP A 145 -17.26 3.88 -17.43
C ASP A 145 -16.56 3.48 -16.11
N PHE A 146 -16.03 2.27 -15.99
CA PHE A 146 -15.25 1.85 -14.81
C PHE A 146 -13.84 2.44 -14.84
N ARG A 147 -13.46 3.15 -13.78
CA ARG A 147 -12.17 3.81 -13.63
C ARG A 147 -11.42 3.32 -12.41
N VAL A 148 -10.11 3.15 -12.59
CA VAL A 148 -9.20 2.74 -11.54
C VAL A 148 -8.09 3.77 -11.38
N VAL A 149 -7.85 4.18 -10.14
CA VAL A 149 -6.64 4.88 -9.72
C VAL A 149 -5.75 3.87 -8.99
N LEU A 150 -4.56 3.61 -9.52
CA LEU A 150 -3.52 2.84 -8.83
C LEU A 150 -2.49 3.81 -8.28
N LEU A 151 -2.20 3.73 -6.99
CA LEU A 151 -1.20 4.55 -6.35
C LEU A 151 -0.49 3.78 -5.23
N SER A 152 0.74 4.20 -4.92
CA SER A 152 1.43 3.81 -3.70
C SER A 152 1.45 4.99 -2.74
N TYR A 153 1.11 4.76 -1.48
CA TYR A 153 0.82 5.87 -0.56
C TYR A 153 2.04 6.76 -0.26
N TRP A 154 3.25 6.21 -0.34
CA TRP A 154 4.51 6.93 -0.15
C TRP A 154 4.80 7.97 -1.24
N ASP A 155 4.33 7.78 -2.47
CA ASP A 155 4.57 8.70 -3.60
C ASP A 155 3.95 10.10 -3.37
N PHE A 156 3.05 10.21 -2.39
CA PHE A 156 2.44 11.48 -1.98
C PHE A 156 3.34 12.31 -1.05
N VAL A 157 4.39 11.72 -0.48
CA VAL A 157 5.42 12.44 0.29
C VAL A 157 6.50 12.95 -0.66
N LYS A 158 6.12 13.98 -1.44
CA LYS A 158 6.97 14.55 -2.51
C LYS A 158 7.45 15.97 -2.26
N ASP A 159 6.88 16.67 -1.29
CA ASP A 159 7.28 18.04 -0.97
C ASP A 159 8.72 18.03 -0.40
N PRO A 160 9.69 18.72 -1.04
CA PRO A 160 11.06 18.79 -0.55
C PRO A 160 11.18 19.29 0.89
N GLN A 161 10.27 20.15 1.35
CA GLN A 161 10.27 20.64 2.73
C GLN A 161 9.85 19.55 3.71
N VAL A 162 8.84 18.75 3.36
CA VAL A 162 8.42 17.59 4.15
C VAL A 162 9.54 16.54 4.18
N ILE A 163 10.14 16.24 3.02
CA ILE A 163 11.27 15.31 2.93
C ILE A 163 12.44 15.78 3.80
N ALA A 164 12.80 17.06 3.77
CA ALA A 164 13.88 17.60 4.61
C ALA A 164 13.57 17.53 6.11
N GLN A 165 12.30 17.65 6.52
CA GLN A 165 11.89 17.47 7.92
C GLN A 165 11.97 16.00 8.35
N LEU A 166 11.57 15.07 7.48
CA LEU A 166 11.61 13.63 7.76
C LEU A 166 13.05 13.08 7.75
N TYR A 167 13.88 13.60 6.86
CA TYR A 167 15.25 13.15 6.60
C TYR A 167 16.24 14.32 6.67
N PRO A 168 16.52 14.84 7.88
CA PRO A 168 17.45 15.96 8.06
C PRO A 168 18.87 15.64 7.57
N ASP A 169 19.24 14.35 7.57
CA ASP A 169 20.53 13.85 7.12
C ASP A 169 20.54 13.42 5.64
N GLY A 170 19.44 13.67 4.91
CA GLY A 170 19.28 13.36 3.50
C GLY A 170 18.37 12.16 3.22
N PHE A 171 17.52 12.29 2.19
CA PHE A 171 16.65 11.22 1.73
C PHE A 171 17.37 10.33 0.71
N LEU A 172 17.29 9.01 0.90
CA LEU A 172 18.10 8.05 0.18
C LEU A 172 17.36 7.34 -0.97
N GLY A 173 16.05 7.56 -1.11
CA GLY A 173 15.20 6.91 -2.10
C GLY A 173 14.21 5.94 -1.48
N TRP A 174 13.07 5.75 -2.14
CA TRP A 174 11.99 4.86 -1.67
C TRP A 174 12.34 3.38 -1.80
N ASP A 175 13.26 3.02 -2.69
CA ASP A 175 13.70 1.65 -2.93
C ASP A 175 14.36 1.02 -1.69
N ILE A 176 14.98 1.82 -0.82
CA ILE A 176 15.60 1.33 0.41
C ILE A 176 14.85 1.68 1.69
N GLU A 177 13.62 2.23 1.58
CA GLU A 177 12.74 2.52 2.73
C GLU A 177 11.98 1.28 3.25
N HIS A 178 12.57 0.09 3.09
CA HIS A 178 12.05 -1.17 3.65
C HIS A 178 12.40 -1.36 5.12
N GLY A 179 11.40 -1.35 5.99
CA GLY A 179 11.54 -1.34 7.44
C GLY A 179 12.35 -0.14 7.95
N GLY A 180 12.45 0.92 7.14
CA GLY A 180 13.26 2.11 7.35
C GLY A 180 12.59 3.14 8.25
N VAL A 181 13.01 4.41 8.10
CA VAL A 181 12.45 5.52 8.89
C VAL A 181 10.99 5.74 8.55
N PHE A 182 10.61 5.64 7.28
CA PHE A 182 9.26 5.93 6.81
C PHE A 182 8.19 5.05 7.47
N GLU A 183 8.30 3.73 7.25
CA GLU A 183 7.32 2.75 7.73
C GLU A 183 7.34 2.63 9.25
N THR A 184 8.53 2.62 9.84
CA THR A 184 8.67 2.54 11.30
C THR A 184 8.03 3.75 11.98
N SER A 185 8.19 4.95 11.42
CA SER A 185 7.56 6.17 11.96
C SER A 185 6.04 6.09 11.90
N LEU A 186 5.48 5.67 10.76
CA LEU A 186 4.04 5.44 10.60
C LEU A 186 3.51 4.38 11.59
N MET A 187 4.25 3.29 11.75
CA MET A 187 3.91 2.23 12.71
C MET A 187 3.98 2.71 14.16
N LEU A 188 4.92 3.58 14.53
CA LEU A 188 4.97 4.20 15.87
C LEU A 188 3.79 5.13 16.16
N ALA A 189 3.24 5.77 15.12
CA ALA A 189 2.05 6.61 15.22
C ALA A 189 0.75 5.80 15.29
N LEU A 190 0.63 4.74 14.49
CA LEU A 190 -0.61 3.99 14.33
C LEU A 190 -0.72 2.76 15.23
N TYR A 191 0.37 2.02 15.38
CA TYR A 191 0.42 0.70 16.04
C TYR A 191 1.68 0.52 16.90
N PRO A 192 1.94 1.42 17.88
CA PRO A 192 3.20 1.42 18.65
C PRO A 192 3.47 0.10 19.38
N GLN A 193 2.44 -0.66 19.74
CA GLN A 193 2.54 -1.98 20.37
C GLN A 193 3.14 -3.07 19.46
N ARG A 194 3.28 -2.79 18.15
CA ARG A 194 3.87 -3.69 17.15
C ARG A 194 5.28 -3.27 16.73
N VAL A 195 5.86 -2.30 17.44
CA VAL A 195 7.20 -1.77 17.19
C VAL A 195 8.03 -1.86 18.47
N ASP A 196 9.22 -2.44 18.39
CA ASP A 196 10.21 -2.42 19.47
C ASP A 196 11.50 -1.75 19.00
N MET A 197 11.57 -0.42 19.20
CA MET A 197 12.72 0.39 18.77
C MET A 197 14.05 -0.04 19.39
N SER A 198 14.05 -0.78 20.51
CA SER A 198 15.27 -1.30 21.11
C SER A 198 15.94 -2.40 20.27
N ARG A 199 15.20 -2.98 19.32
CA ARG A 199 15.67 -4.04 18.41
C ARG A 199 16.15 -3.53 17.06
N VAL A 200 16.05 -2.23 16.80
CA VAL A 200 16.57 -1.64 15.57
C VAL A 200 18.06 -1.91 15.48
N VAL A 201 18.48 -2.57 14.41
CA VAL A 201 19.88 -2.80 14.10
C VAL A 201 20.34 -1.68 13.17
N ASP A 202 21.19 -0.81 13.69
CA ASP A 202 21.70 0.33 12.95
C ASP A 202 22.82 -0.09 12.00
N HIS A 203 22.50 -0.15 10.71
CA HIS A 203 23.43 -0.50 9.63
C HIS A 203 23.46 0.61 8.57
N PRO A 204 24.56 0.72 7.79
CA PRO A 204 24.58 1.64 6.66
C PRO A 204 23.49 1.27 5.63
N PRO A 205 22.99 2.26 4.86
CA PRO A 205 22.01 2.01 3.80
C PRO A 205 22.49 0.91 2.84
N ALA A 206 21.58 0.02 2.45
CA ALA A 206 21.89 -1.05 1.50
C ALA A 206 22.32 -0.47 0.15
N THR A 207 23.30 -1.10 -0.49
CA THR A 207 23.74 -0.74 -1.83
C THR A 207 23.88 -1.99 -2.67
N PHE A 208 23.53 -1.88 -3.96
CA PHE A 208 23.47 -3.02 -4.85
C PHE A 208 24.14 -2.70 -6.19
N PRO A 209 24.72 -3.70 -6.87
CA PRO A 209 25.19 -3.51 -8.23
C PRO A 209 24.03 -3.25 -9.20
N PRO A 210 24.29 -2.71 -10.41
CA PRO A 210 23.27 -2.38 -11.41
C PRO A 210 22.74 -3.63 -12.16
N TYR A 211 22.57 -4.73 -11.44
CA TYR A 211 21.97 -5.98 -11.89
C TYR A 211 21.38 -6.76 -10.70
N ASP A 212 20.57 -7.76 -10.97
CA ASP A 212 20.01 -8.67 -9.97
C ASP A 212 20.49 -10.10 -10.24
N LEU A 213 20.65 -10.89 -9.18
CA LEU A 213 21.16 -12.26 -9.24
C LEU A 213 20.10 -13.24 -8.73
N TYR A 214 19.86 -14.31 -9.50
CA TYR A 214 18.96 -15.41 -9.12
C TYR A 214 19.68 -16.76 -9.26
N PRO A 215 19.60 -17.69 -8.29
CA PRO A 215 18.96 -17.54 -6.97
C PRO A 215 19.51 -16.36 -6.17
N ILE A 216 18.67 -15.77 -5.29
CA ILE A 216 19.06 -14.63 -4.46
C ILE A 216 20.29 -15.01 -3.63
N ASP A 217 21.30 -14.14 -3.62
CA ASP A 217 22.47 -14.22 -2.74
C ASP A 217 22.17 -13.50 -1.43
N PRO A 218 21.95 -14.23 -0.31
CA PRO A 218 21.53 -13.61 0.96
C PRO A 218 22.56 -12.64 1.52
N SER A 219 23.83 -12.76 1.16
CA SER A 219 24.90 -11.90 1.69
C SER A 219 24.81 -10.45 1.20
N ARG A 220 23.99 -10.17 0.19
CA ARG A 220 23.77 -8.82 -0.35
C ARG A 220 22.66 -8.07 0.38
N THR A 221 21.85 -8.75 1.18
CA THR A 221 20.84 -8.11 2.04
C THR A 221 21.45 -7.92 3.44
N PRO A 222 21.27 -6.77 4.10
CA PRO A 222 21.62 -6.62 5.52
C PRO A 222 20.99 -7.73 6.36
N ALA A 223 21.75 -8.29 7.30
CA ALA A 223 21.30 -9.42 8.13
C ALA A 223 19.96 -9.22 8.85
N PRO A 224 19.57 -8.01 9.31
CA PRO A 224 18.25 -7.78 9.89
C PRO A 224 17.10 -7.92 8.90
N GLY A 225 17.36 -7.77 7.60
CA GLY A 225 16.38 -7.76 6.52
C GLY A 225 15.92 -6.35 6.10
N THR A 226 16.15 -5.33 6.92
CA THR A 226 15.92 -3.92 6.57
C THR A 226 16.89 -3.43 5.50
N LEU A 227 16.46 -2.49 4.66
CA LEU A 227 17.33 -1.86 3.64
C LEU A 227 17.92 -0.52 4.09
N SER A 228 17.33 0.10 5.12
CA SER A 228 17.85 1.28 5.80
C SER A 228 17.59 1.21 7.31
N SER A 229 18.39 1.94 8.09
CA SER A 229 18.24 1.98 9.54
C SER A 229 17.04 2.83 9.96
N ALA A 230 16.16 2.27 10.78
CA ALA A 230 15.04 2.99 11.37
C ALA A 230 15.42 3.81 12.62
N ARG A 231 16.72 3.97 12.97
CA ARG A 231 17.14 4.67 14.20
C ARG A 231 16.53 6.07 14.33
N GLY A 232 16.36 6.77 13.20
CA GLY A 232 15.78 8.11 13.15
C GLY A 232 14.24 8.14 13.12
N ALA A 233 13.55 7.01 13.25
CA ALA A 233 12.09 6.96 13.25
C ALA A 233 11.49 7.54 14.53
N SER A 234 10.35 8.22 14.40
CA SER A 234 9.62 8.76 15.55
C SER A 234 8.12 8.78 15.28
N ARG A 235 7.32 8.89 16.34
CA ARG A 235 5.86 9.03 16.22
C ARG A 235 5.50 10.30 15.47
N GLU A 236 6.19 11.41 15.77
CA GLU A 236 5.92 12.73 15.20
C GLU A 236 6.16 12.73 13.68
N LYS A 237 7.21 12.03 13.22
CA LYS A 237 7.42 11.80 11.78
C LYS A 237 6.27 11.01 11.16
N GLY A 238 5.77 9.99 11.86
CA GLY A 238 4.64 9.18 11.41
C GLY A 238 3.35 9.96 11.30
N GLU A 239 3.06 10.83 12.26
CA GLU A 239 1.90 11.74 12.24
C GLU A 239 1.97 12.70 11.05
N LEU A 240 3.15 13.30 10.80
CA LEU A 240 3.37 14.16 9.64
C LEU A 240 3.18 13.41 8.31
N ILE A 241 3.80 12.23 8.17
CA ILE A 241 3.65 11.39 6.96
C ILE A 241 2.17 11.07 6.73
N LEU A 242 1.47 10.65 7.78
CA LEU A 242 0.07 10.26 7.70
C LEU A 242 -0.82 11.43 7.25
N GLU A 243 -0.61 12.62 7.79
CA GLU A 243 -1.35 13.83 7.40
C GLU A 243 -1.11 14.16 5.92
N VAL A 244 0.16 14.20 5.50
CA VAL A 244 0.56 14.49 4.11
C VAL A 244 -0.03 13.49 3.12
N CYS A 245 0.07 12.20 3.41
CA CYS A 245 -0.50 11.15 2.56
C CYS A 245 -2.03 11.29 2.48
N VAL A 246 -2.72 11.43 3.61
CA VAL A 246 -4.19 11.48 3.63
C VAL A 246 -4.71 12.72 2.90
N GLU A 247 -4.11 13.89 3.10
CA GLU A 247 -4.50 15.12 2.40
C GLU A 247 -4.23 15.03 0.89
N GLY A 248 -3.02 14.62 0.52
CA GLY A 248 -2.62 14.51 -0.87
C GLY A 248 -3.47 13.51 -1.65
N ILE A 249 -3.73 12.34 -1.06
CA ILE A 249 -4.53 11.28 -1.69
C ILE A 249 -6.00 11.71 -1.78
N ALA A 250 -6.58 12.29 -0.72
CA ALA A 250 -7.97 12.76 -0.77
C ALA A 250 -8.19 13.77 -1.91
N LYS A 251 -7.26 14.71 -2.08
CA LYS A 251 -7.29 15.68 -3.18
C LYS A 251 -7.17 14.99 -4.55
N ALA A 252 -6.18 14.12 -4.73
CA ALA A 252 -5.95 13.44 -6.01
C ALA A 252 -7.12 12.53 -6.41
N VAL A 253 -7.76 11.86 -5.44
CA VAL A 253 -8.95 11.03 -5.68
C VAL A 253 -10.14 11.88 -6.10
N GLY A 254 -10.37 13.04 -5.46
CA GLY A 254 -11.38 14.00 -5.90
C GLY A 254 -11.14 14.46 -7.33
N GLU A 255 -9.91 14.89 -7.65
CA GLU A 255 -9.54 15.33 -9.00
C GLU A 255 -9.70 14.23 -10.07
N ALA A 256 -9.37 12.97 -9.73
CA ALA A 256 -9.43 11.84 -10.66
C ALA A 256 -10.86 11.38 -10.97
N PHE A 257 -11.80 11.53 -10.03
CA PHE A 257 -13.18 11.06 -10.21
C PHE A 257 -14.21 12.18 -10.44
N GLU A 258 -13.92 13.45 -10.14
CA GLU A 258 -14.80 14.60 -10.45
C GLU A 258 -14.66 15.14 -11.90
N ASN A 259 -13.48 14.98 -12.54
CA ASN A 259 -13.13 15.70 -13.77
C ASN A 259 -13.40 14.96 -15.10
N VAL A 260 -14.49 14.22 -15.24
CA VAL A 260 -14.79 13.63 -16.56
C VAL A 260 -16.27 13.82 -16.90
N PRO A 261 -16.56 14.39 -18.10
CA PRO A 261 -17.91 14.72 -18.54
C PRO A 261 -18.88 13.54 -18.58
#